data_AF-A0A4Q3JDA0-F1
#
_entry.id   AF-A0A4Q3JDA0-F1
#
_cell.length_a   1.000
_cell.length_b   1.000
_cell.length_c   1.000
_cell.angle_alpha   90.00
_cell.angle_beta   90.00
_cell.angle_gamma   90.00
#
_symmetry.space_group_name_H-M   'P 1'
#
loop_
_entity.id
_entity.type
_entity.pdbx_description
1 polymer ?
#
loop_
_entity_poly.entity_id
_entity_poly.type
_entity_poly.pdbx_seq_one_letter_code
_entity_poly.pdbx_strand_id
1 'polypeptide(L)'
;RYRDWEDVAKALVNLATFLFVVSGFVYTFFFMSRPGLEGYVEALYFTVTTVTTTGFGDITLPGIAGKLTSIVVMIIGISLFVRLAQAVFRPHKVTFPCPQCALQRHDPDAVHCKACGHLLKIPDDDE
;
A
#
# COMPACT_ATOMS: atom_id res chain seq x y z
N ARG A 1 14.96 -8.55 -7.93
CA ARG A 1 15.64 -7.61 -6.99
C ARG A 1 15.38 -6.15 -7.33
N TYR A 2 15.94 -5.54 -8.40
CA TYR A 2 15.71 -4.10 -8.72
C TYR A 2 14.23 -3.73 -8.94
N ARG A 3 13.49 -4.57 -9.67
CA ARG A 3 12.07 -4.32 -9.97
C ARG A 3 11.15 -4.41 -8.75
N ASP A 4 11.55 -5.16 -7.72
CA ASP A 4 10.76 -5.31 -6.50
C ASP A 4 10.86 -4.04 -5.63
N TRP A 5 12.06 -3.45 -5.52
CA TRP A 5 12.27 -2.15 -4.88
C TRP A 5 11.56 -1.01 -5.62
N GLU A 6 11.50 -1.08 -6.94
CA GLU A 6 10.80 -0.09 -7.77
C GLU A 6 9.28 -0.11 -7.51
N ASP A 7 8.67 -1.29 -7.40
CA ASP A 7 7.23 -1.43 -7.09
C ASP A 7 6.90 -0.86 -5.70
N VAL A 8 7.74 -1.14 -4.70
CA VAL A 8 7.61 -0.59 -3.34
C VAL A 8 7.77 0.93 -3.34
N ALA A 9 8.79 1.46 -4.01
CA ALA A 9 9.03 2.89 -4.09
C ALA A 9 7.87 3.63 -4.78
N LYS A 10 7.35 3.09 -5.89
CA LYS A 10 6.15 3.66 -6.56
C LYS A 10 4.93 3.65 -5.66
N ALA A 11 4.67 2.55 -4.96
CA ALA A 11 3.54 2.47 -4.03
C ALA A 11 3.67 3.49 -2.89
N LEU A 12 4.87 3.64 -2.33
CA LEU A 12 5.16 4.60 -1.27
C LEU A 12 5.01 6.05 -1.72
N VAL A 13 5.57 6.41 -2.88
CA VAL A 13 5.44 7.77 -3.45
C VAL A 13 3.99 8.11 -3.76
N ASN A 14 3.23 7.18 -4.35
CA ASN A 14 1.81 7.39 -4.63
C ASN A 14 1.00 7.60 -3.34
N LEU A 15 1.26 6.79 -2.31
CA LEU A 15 0.60 6.93 -1.01
C LEU A 15 0.96 8.27 -0.35
N ALA A 16 2.24 8.63 -0.29
CA ALA A 16 2.70 9.88 0.30
C ALA A 16 2.10 11.09 -0.43
N THR A 17 2.13 11.09 -1.77
CA THR A 17 1.52 12.15 -2.59
C THR A 17 0.04 12.29 -2.28
N PHE A 18 -0.69 11.18 -2.21
CA PHE A 18 -2.12 11.20 -1.87
C PHE A 18 -2.36 11.76 -0.45
N LEU A 19 -1.58 11.32 0.54
CA LEU A 19 -1.69 11.82 1.92
C LEU A 19 -1.53 13.34 1.94
N PHE A 20 -0.46 13.90 1.38
CA PHE A 20 -0.21 15.34 1.41
C PHE A 20 -1.27 16.15 0.65
N VAL A 21 -1.70 15.67 -0.53
CA VAL A 21 -2.72 16.36 -1.33
C VAL A 21 -4.07 16.37 -0.60
N VAL A 22 -4.50 15.23 -0.06
CA VAL A 22 -5.78 15.13 0.64
C VAL A 22 -5.74 15.87 1.97
N SER A 23 -4.64 15.79 2.73
CA SER A 23 -4.49 16.55 3.97
C SER A 23 -4.51 18.06 3.71
N GLY A 24 -3.87 18.53 2.64
CA GLY A 24 -3.98 19.92 2.19
C GLY A 24 -5.42 20.32 1.87
N PHE A 25 -6.13 19.49 1.09
CA PHE A 25 -7.55 19.72 0.78
C PHE A 25 -8.41 19.76 2.05
N VAL A 26 -8.33 18.74 2.90
CA VAL A 26 -9.11 18.64 4.15
C VAL A 26 -8.81 19.83 5.06
N TYR A 27 -7.54 20.22 5.19
CA TYR A 27 -7.15 21.41 5.94
C TYR A 27 -7.85 22.65 5.40
N THR A 28 -7.71 22.93 4.09
CA THR A 28 -8.27 24.15 3.49
C THR A 28 -9.80 24.24 3.58
N PHE A 29 -10.52 23.13 3.48
CA PHE A 29 -11.99 23.16 3.45
C PHE A 29 -12.65 22.96 4.81
N PHE A 30 -12.01 22.25 5.74
CA PHE A 30 -12.64 21.84 7.01
C PHE A 30 -11.93 22.35 8.26
N PHE A 31 -10.62 22.63 8.19
CA PHE A 31 -9.82 23.03 9.36
C PHE A 31 -9.14 24.40 9.22
N MET A 32 -9.40 25.16 8.14
CA MET A 32 -8.79 26.47 7.87
C MET A 32 -9.09 27.50 8.99
N SER A 33 -10.19 27.34 9.70
CA SER A 33 -10.56 28.22 10.82
C SER A 33 -9.67 28.03 12.06
N ARG A 34 -8.88 26.94 12.13
CA ARG A 34 -7.93 26.72 13.22
C ARG A 34 -6.57 27.34 12.87
N PRO A 35 -5.98 28.15 13.76
CA PRO A 35 -4.73 28.85 13.46
C PRO A 35 -3.53 27.90 13.36
N GLY A 36 -2.71 28.09 12.34
CA GLY A 36 -1.36 27.54 12.25
C GLY A 36 -1.26 26.04 11.96
N LEU A 37 -0.16 25.44 12.43
CA LEU A 37 0.19 24.03 12.15
C LEU A 37 -0.79 23.03 12.77
N GLU A 38 -1.53 23.42 13.82
CA GLU A 38 -2.44 22.53 14.54
C GLU A 38 -3.55 22.00 13.62
N GLY A 39 -4.22 22.88 12.86
CA GLY A 39 -5.28 22.47 11.93
C GLY A 39 -4.75 21.58 10.80
N TYR A 40 -3.52 21.81 10.34
CA TYR A 40 -2.90 20.96 9.33
C TYR A 40 -2.54 19.57 9.88
N VAL A 41 -2.03 19.50 11.12
CA VAL A 41 -1.72 18.24 11.80
C VAL A 41 -3.00 17.43 12.05
N GLU A 42 -4.11 18.06 12.45
CA GLU A 42 -5.42 17.40 12.59
C GLU A 42 -5.91 16.85 11.24
N ALA A 43 -5.79 17.62 10.15
CA ALA A 43 -6.16 17.16 8.81
C ALA A 43 -5.28 16.01 8.31
N LEU A 44 -3.98 16.05 8.59
CA LEU A 44 -3.04 14.97 8.28
C LEU A 44 -3.36 13.71 9.07
N TYR A 45 -3.60 13.87 10.37
CA TYR A 45 -3.99 12.77 11.25
C TYR A 45 -5.30 12.12 10.80
N PHE A 46 -6.33 12.91 10.46
CA PHE A 46 -7.56 12.39 9.87
C PHE A 46 -7.28 11.59 8.58
N THR A 47 -6.45 12.14 7.69
CA THR A 47 -6.16 11.51 6.40
C THR A 47 -5.42 10.18 6.60
N VAL A 48 -4.38 10.16 7.44
CA VAL A 48 -3.60 8.96 7.74
C VAL A 48 -4.48 7.88 8.36
N THR A 49 -5.21 8.19 9.43
CA THR A 49 -6.07 7.23 10.14
C THR A 49 -7.19 6.68 9.25
N THR A 50 -7.70 7.49 8.31
CA THR A 50 -8.70 7.06 7.33
C THR A 50 -8.08 6.12 6.28
N VAL A 51 -6.91 6.48 5.73
CA VAL A 51 -6.23 5.71 4.68
C VAL A 51 -5.67 4.39 5.21
N THR A 52 -5.15 4.37 6.44
CA THR A 52 -4.71 3.14 7.12
C THR A 52 -5.87 2.31 7.65
N THR A 53 -7.11 2.78 7.50
CA THR A 53 -8.33 2.14 8.02
C THR A 53 -8.35 1.95 9.55
N THR A 54 -7.51 2.69 10.27
CA THR A 54 -7.47 2.67 11.74
C THR A 54 -8.69 3.37 12.33
N GLY A 55 -9.04 4.54 11.79
CA GLY A 55 -10.32 5.22 12.04
C GLY A 55 -10.67 5.43 13.51
N PHE A 56 -9.78 6.02 14.32
CA PHE A 56 -10.01 6.25 15.76
C PHE A 56 -11.30 7.03 16.08
N GLY A 57 -11.76 7.89 15.16
CA GLY A 57 -13.04 8.59 15.27
C GLY A 57 -13.04 9.81 16.20
N ASP A 58 -11.88 10.17 16.74
CA ASP A 58 -11.62 11.38 17.52
C ASP A 58 -11.66 12.66 16.67
N ILE A 59 -11.22 12.58 15.41
CA ILE A 59 -11.33 13.67 14.43
C ILE A 59 -12.18 13.20 13.25
N THR A 60 -13.22 13.96 12.91
CA THR A 60 -14.13 13.69 11.78
C THR A 60 -14.51 14.98 11.04
N LEU A 61 -14.89 14.87 9.75
CA LEU A 61 -15.37 16.01 8.98
C LEU A 61 -16.88 16.20 9.20
N PRO A 62 -17.34 17.33 9.76
CA PRO A 62 -18.76 17.54 10.00
C PRO A 62 -19.55 17.82 8.71
N GLY A 63 -20.86 17.60 8.79
CA GLY A 63 -21.80 17.91 7.70
C GLY A 63 -21.86 16.88 6.58
N ILE A 64 -22.77 17.09 5.63
CA ILE A 64 -22.97 16.19 4.48
C ILE A 64 -21.74 16.18 3.57
N ALA A 65 -21.17 17.35 3.29
CA ALA A 65 -19.95 17.48 2.50
C ALA A 65 -18.78 16.72 3.13
N GLY A 66 -18.60 16.84 4.46
CA GLY A 66 -17.56 16.12 5.20
C GLY A 66 -17.69 14.60 5.12
N LYS A 67 -18.92 14.09 5.23
CA LYS A 67 -19.21 12.65 5.05
C LYS A 67 -18.89 12.17 3.64
N LEU A 68 -19.31 12.92 2.62
CA LEU A 68 -19.01 12.57 1.22
C LEU A 68 -17.50 12.59 0.93
N THR A 69 -16.78 13.62 1.41
CA THR A 69 -15.32 13.68 1.33
C THR A 69 -14.69 12.48 2.01
N SER A 70 -15.13 12.13 3.22
CA SER A 70 -14.61 10.98 3.97
C SER A 70 -14.80 9.67 3.20
N ILE A 71 -15.97 9.44 2.61
CA ILE A 71 -16.26 8.25 1.79
C ILE A 71 -15.30 8.16 0.59
N VAL A 72 -15.09 9.27 -0.14
CA VAL A 72 -14.16 9.29 -1.28
C VAL A 72 -12.73 9.00 -0.83
N VAL A 73 -12.28 9.63 0.25
CA VAL A 73 -10.93 9.42 0.80
C VAL A 73 -10.75 7.97 1.28
N MET A 74 -11.76 7.35 1.89
CA MET A 74 -11.72 5.95 2.30
C MET A 74 -11.58 5.00 1.11
N ILE A 75 -12.38 5.19 0.05
CA ILE A 75 -12.36 4.34 -1.15
C ILE A 75 -10.98 4.40 -1.83
N ILE A 76 -10.42 5.59 -2.00
CA ILE A 76 -9.10 5.75 -2.63
C ILE A 76 -8.01 5.28 -1.67
N GLY A 77 -8.10 5.65 -0.40
CA GLY A 77 -7.13 5.35 0.65
C GLY A 77 -6.88 3.86 0.84
N ILE A 78 -7.94 3.05 1.00
CA ILE A 78 -7.80 1.61 1.17
C ILE A 78 -7.11 0.95 -0.04
N SER A 79 -7.38 1.44 -1.25
CA SER A 79 -6.76 0.91 -2.47
C SER A 79 -5.25 1.18 -2.51
N LEU A 80 -4.81 2.35 -2.06
CA LEU A 80 -3.39 2.72 -1.99
C LEU A 80 -2.67 1.99 -0.86
N PHE A 81 -3.31 1.88 0.30
CA PHE A 81 -2.76 1.16 1.45
C PHE A 81 -2.57 -0.33 1.15
N VAL A 82 -3.57 -0.99 0.55
CA VAL A 82 -3.47 -2.40 0.13
C VAL A 82 -2.37 -2.59 -0.91
N ARG A 83 -2.23 -1.66 -1.87
CA ARG A 83 -1.12 -1.72 -2.86
C ARG A 83 0.25 -1.63 -2.20
N LEU A 84 0.42 -0.73 -1.23
CA LEU A 84 1.66 -0.66 -0.45
C LEU A 84 1.91 -1.96 0.31
N ALA A 85 0.90 -2.46 1.04
CA ALA A 85 1.02 -3.70 1.79
C ALA A 85 1.41 -4.88 0.88
N GLN A 86 0.76 -5.02 -0.28
CA GLN A 86 1.10 -6.06 -1.26
C GLN A 86 2.51 -5.91 -1.82
N ALA A 87 2.98 -4.68 -2.04
CA ALA A 87 4.34 -4.43 -2.53
C ALA A 87 5.39 -4.80 -1.46
N VAL A 88 5.12 -4.47 -0.19
CA VAL A 88 6.02 -4.75 0.94
C VAL A 88 6.05 -6.23 1.30
N PHE A 89 4.88 -6.88 1.35
CA PHE A 89 4.74 -8.29 1.72
C PHE A 89 4.83 -9.25 0.53
N ARG A 90 5.26 -8.78 -0.65
CA ARG A 90 5.36 -9.65 -1.83
C ARG A 90 6.39 -10.75 -1.55
N PRO A 91 5.99 -12.03 -1.54
CA PRO A 91 6.91 -13.12 -1.24
C PRO A 91 8.03 -13.14 -2.26
N HIS A 92 9.27 -13.35 -1.80
CA HIS A 92 10.40 -13.53 -2.68
C HIS A 92 10.14 -14.75 -3.57
N LYS A 93 10.29 -14.60 -4.88
CA LYS A 93 10.14 -15.69 -5.84
C LYS A 93 11.46 -15.85 -6.57
N VAL A 94 11.95 -17.08 -6.63
CA VAL A 94 13.15 -17.42 -7.39
C VAL A 94 12.78 -17.63 -8.86
N THR A 95 13.71 -17.30 -9.75
CA THR A 95 13.54 -17.51 -11.19
C THR A 95 14.30 -18.78 -11.57
N PHE A 96 13.58 -19.89 -11.68
CA PHE A 96 14.14 -21.19 -12.04
C PHE A 96 13.23 -21.84 -13.09
N PRO A 97 13.72 -22.10 -14.32
CA PRO A 97 12.89 -22.65 -15.38
C PRO A 97 12.56 -24.13 -15.10
N CYS A 98 11.28 -24.46 -14.93
CA CYS A 98 10.85 -25.84 -14.86
C CYS A 98 11.15 -26.57 -16.20
N PRO A 99 11.90 -27.68 -16.20
CA PRO A 99 12.28 -28.38 -17.43
C PRO A 99 11.08 -29.05 -18.13
N GLN A 100 9.97 -29.27 -17.42
CA GLN A 100 8.81 -29.98 -17.96
C GLN A 100 7.73 -29.04 -18.52
N CYS A 101 7.47 -27.91 -17.86
CA CYS A 101 6.35 -27.01 -18.23
C CYS A 101 6.76 -25.56 -18.46
N ALA A 102 8.06 -25.24 -18.40
CA ALA A 102 8.64 -23.92 -18.61
C ALA A 102 8.14 -22.80 -17.66
N LEU A 103 7.45 -23.15 -16.56
CA LEU A 103 7.10 -22.17 -15.53
C LEU A 103 8.39 -21.59 -14.93
N GLN A 104 8.48 -20.25 -14.88
CA GLN A 104 9.73 -19.55 -14.51
C GLN A 104 9.81 -19.14 -13.04
N ARG A 105 8.68 -18.86 -12.38
CA ARG A 105 8.65 -18.29 -11.02
C ARG A 105 8.19 -19.34 -10.01
N HIS A 106 9.02 -19.61 -9.01
CA HIS A 106 8.75 -20.60 -7.97
C HIS A 106 8.92 -19.99 -6.58
N ASP A 107 8.32 -20.63 -5.57
CA ASP A 107 8.67 -20.34 -4.17
C ASP A 107 10.15 -20.71 -3.93
N PRO A 108 10.86 -20.02 -3.01
CA PRO A 108 12.29 -20.25 -2.80
C PRO A 108 12.58 -21.69 -2.36
N ASP A 109 11.69 -22.26 -1.56
CA ASP A 109 11.75 -23.62 -0.98
C ASP A 109 10.96 -24.66 -1.80
N ALA A 110 10.65 -24.37 -3.07
CA ALA A 110 9.84 -25.24 -3.90
C ALA A 110 10.61 -26.51 -4.33
N VAL A 111 10.31 -27.64 -3.67
CA VAL A 111 10.79 -28.97 -4.08
C VAL A 111 10.05 -29.50 -5.32
N HIS A 112 8.82 -29.05 -5.55
CA HIS A 112 7.98 -29.48 -6.68
C HIS A 112 7.42 -28.27 -7.44
N CYS A 113 7.32 -28.38 -8.76
CA CYS A 113 6.73 -27.36 -9.59
C CYS A 113 5.21 -27.26 -9.35
N LYS A 114 4.74 -26.10 -8.91
CA LYS A 114 3.31 -25.83 -8.62
C LYS A 114 2.38 -26.08 -9.81
N ALA A 115 2.87 -25.97 -11.05
CA ALA A 115 2.04 -26.15 -12.25
C ALA A 115 1.95 -27.62 -12.71
N CYS A 116 3.00 -28.42 -12.57
CA CYS A 116 3.06 -29.76 -13.18
C CYS A 116 3.56 -30.88 -12.26
N GLY A 117 3.96 -30.57 -11.03
CA GLY A 117 4.46 -31.54 -10.06
C GLY A 117 5.89 -32.03 -10.27
N HIS A 118 6.61 -31.56 -11.30
CA HIS A 118 7.99 -31.96 -11.55
C HIS A 118 8.89 -31.63 -10.35
N LEU A 119 9.76 -32.56 -9.95
CA LEU A 119 10.75 -32.34 -8.89
C LEU A 119 11.75 -31.28 -9.34
N LEU A 120 11.83 -30.18 -8.60
CA LEU A 120 12.73 -29.07 -8.86
C LEU A 120 13.96 -29.19 -7.96
N LYS A 121 15.13 -28.93 -8.53
CA LYS A 121 16.41 -28.88 -7.81
C LYS A 121 16.94 -27.45 -7.85
N ILE A 122 16.27 -26.57 -7.10
CA ILE A 122 16.68 -25.17 -6.95
C ILE A 122 17.88 -25.15 -5.99
N PRO A 123 19.02 -24.55 -6.36
CA PRO A 123 20.16 -24.42 -5.45
C PRO A 123 19.81 -23.51 -4.28
N ASP A 124 20.25 -23.86 -3.08
CA ASP A 124 20.17 -22.96 -1.91
C ASP A 124 21.16 -21.81 -2.11
N ASP A 125 20.76 -20.59 -1.75
CA ASP A 125 21.59 -19.39 -1.91
C ASP A 125 22.77 -19.35 -0.90
N ASP A 126 22.89 -20.34 0.00
CA ASP A 126 23.88 -20.43 1.08
C ASP A 126 25.13 -21.30 0.76
N GLU A 127 25.29 -21.81 -0.48
CA GLU A 127 26.51 -22.53 -0.95
C GLU A 127 27.03 -22.07 -2.33
#